data_AF-A0A6G0FD30-F1
#
_entry.id   AF-A0A6G0FD30-F1
#
_cell.length_a   1.000
_cell.length_b   1.000
_cell.length_c   1.000
_cell.angle_alpha   90.00
_cell.angle_beta   90.00
_cell.angle_gamma   90.00
#
_symmetry.space_group_name_H-M   'P 1'
#
loop_
_entity.id
_entity.type
_entity.pdbx_description
1 polymer ?
#
loop_
_entity_poly.entity_id
_entity_poly.type
_entity_poly.pdbx_seq_one_letter_code
_entity_poly.pdbx_strand_id
1 'polypeptide(L)'
;MRRRRGDRGQVAIEFLGMTPLILLTLVLLWQCVLVGYTYTLAGHAADEAARAGTAADPGTRLAACQEAGLADLPGAWTGDMACGTGGGLVTADVHLEVPVLFPGSIGFPFTVDGHAGAVEEEGRN
;
A
#
# COMPACT_ATOMS: atom_id res chain seq x y z
N MET A 1 -61.69 5.12 14.15
CA MET A 1 -60.57 5.36 13.21
C MET A 1 -59.24 5.01 13.89
N ARG A 2 -58.65 3.83 13.64
CA ARG A 2 -57.32 3.46 14.15
C ARG A 2 -56.27 3.86 13.09
N ARG A 3 -55.39 4.80 13.43
CA ARG A 3 -54.41 5.39 12.50
C ARG A 3 -53.24 4.42 12.23
N ARG A 4 -52.89 4.32 10.96
CA ARG A 4 -51.76 3.59 10.37
C ARG A 4 -50.43 4.07 10.98
N ARG A 5 -49.93 3.35 11.99
CA ARG A 5 -48.62 3.60 12.63
C ARG A 5 -47.59 2.52 12.31
N GLY A 6 -47.97 1.49 11.53
CA GLY A 6 -47.12 0.35 11.18
C GLY A 6 -46.21 0.56 9.94
N ASP A 7 -46.68 1.30 8.93
CA ASP A 7 -45.97 1.37 7.63
C ASP A 7 -44.61 2.09 7.70
N ARG A 8 -44.39 2.97 8.69
CA ARG A 8 -43.11 3.70 8.83
C ARG A 8 -42.01 2.89 9.53
N GLY A 9 -42.37 1.86 10.29
CA GLY A 9 -41.40 1.02 11.02
C GLY A 9 -40.92 -0.18 10.22
N GLN A 10 -41.76 -0.71 9.33
CA GLN A 10 -41.44 -1.89 8.52
C GLN A 10 -40.31 -1.63 7.53
N VAL A 11 -40.31 -0.45 6.89
CA VAL A 11 -39.25 -0.02 5.98
C VAL A 11 -37.92 0.12 6.73
N ALA A 12 -37.91 0.74 7.92
CA ALA A 12 -36.69 0.91 8.72
C ALA A 12 -36.09 -0.41 9.21
N ILE A 13 -36.91 -1.42 9.53
CA ILE A 13 -36.45 -2.74 9.97
C ILE A 13 -35.82 -3.52 8.80
N GLU A 14 -36.39 -3.46 7.59
CA GLU A 14 -35.79 -4.05 6.38
C GLU A 14 -34.45 -3.39 6.03
N PHE A 15 -34.39 -2.06 6.09
CA PHE A 15 -33.13 -1.32 5.88
C PHE A 15 -32.08 -1.68 6.92
N LEU A 16 -32.46 -1.86 8.20
CA LEU A 16 -31.52 -2.24 9.26
C LEU A 16 -30.95 -3.65 9.06
N GLY A 17 -31.69 -4.55 8.40
CA GLY A 17 -31.22 -5.89 8.03
C GLY A 17 -30.16 -5.88 6.93
N MET A 18 -30.30 -5.03 5.91
CA MET A 18 -29.32 -4.93 4.81
C MET A 18 -28.14 -4.01 5.14
N THR A 19 -28.31 -3.05 6.06
CA THR A 19 -27.26 -2.11 6.49
C THR A 19 -25.94 -2.79 6.86
N PRO A 20 -25.88 -3.84 7.71
CA PRO A 20 -24.61 -4.48 8.04
C PRO A 20 -23.94 -5.14 6.83
N LEU A 21 -24.71 -5.70 5.89
CA LEU A 21 -24.17 -6.28 4.65
C LEU A 21 -23.60 -5.21 3.72
N ILE A 22 -24.30 -4.08 3.60
CA ILE A 22 -23.83 -2.93 2.82
C ILE A 22 -22.53 -2.40 3.41
N LEU A 23 -22.47 -2.21 4.74
CA LEU A 23 -21.26 -1.75 5.43
C LEU A 23 -20.10 -2.72 5.23
N LEU A 24 -20.32 -4.04 5.37
CA LEU A 24 -19.29 -5.05 5.12
C LEU A 24 -18.75 -4.96 3.68
N THR A 25 -19.65 -4.83 2.70
CA THR A 25 -19.28 -4.69 1.29
C THR A 25 -18.46 -3.42 1.06
N LEU A 26 -18.89 -2.29 1.64
CA LEU A 26 -18.16 -1.03 1.54
C LEU A 26 -16.76 -1.13 2.16
N VAL A 27 -16.63 -1.82 3.30
CA VAL A 27 -15.31 -2.09 3.90
C VAL A 27 -14.45 -2.93 2.95
N LEU A 28 -14.98 -4.00 2.35
CA LEU A 28 -14.22 -4.83 1.40
C LEU A 28 -13.78 -4.04 0.17
N LEU A 29 -14.68 -3.26 -0.43
CA LEU A 29 -14.36 -2.38 -1.56
C LEU A 29 -13.27 -1.38 -1.18
N TRP A 30 -13.37 -0.82 0.02
CA TRP A 30 -12.36 0.09 0.54
C TRP A 30 -11.01 -0.62 0.77
N GLN A 31 -11.00 -1.86 1.29
CA GLN A 31 -9.76 -2.64 1.41
C GLN A 31 -9.12 -2.88 0.04
N CYS A 32 -9.91 -3.19 -1.00
CA CYS A 32 -9.38 -3.30 -2.36
C CYS A 32 -8.72 -2.00 -2.85
N VAL A 33 -9.31 -0.83 -2.51
CA VAL A 33 -8.71 0.48 -2.80
C VAL A 33 -7.38 0.66 -2.09
N LEU A 34 -7.28 0.31 -0.79
CA LEU A 34 -6.03 0.43 -0.05
C LEU A 34 -4.94 -0.50 -0.58
N VAL A 35 -5.28 -1.74 -0.94
CA VAL A 35 -4.35 -2.67 -1.59
C VAL A 35 -3.84 -2.08 -2.90
N GLY A 36 -4.73 -1.60 -3.76
CA GLY A 36 -4.35 -0.97 -5.02
C GLY A 36 -3.46 0.26 -4.83
N TYR A 37 -3.79 1.11 -3.86
CA TYR A 37 -2.97 2.27 -3.51
C TYR A 37 -1.58 1.86 -3.00
N THR A 38 -1.49 0.79 -2.20
CA THR A 38 -0.21 0.28 -1.68
C THR A 38 0.68 -0.26 -2.80
N TYR A 39 0.11 -0.94 -3.80
CA TYR A 39 0.87 -1.35 -5.00
C TYR A 39 1.47 -0.16 -5.74
N THR A 40 0.68 0.91 -5.93
CA THR A 40 1.16 2.14 -6.57
C THR A 40 2.26 2.79 -5.74
N LEU A 41 2.08 2.87 -4.42
CA LEU A 41 3.06 3.43 -3.50
C LEU A 41 4.38 2.64 -3.51
N ALA A 42 4.30 1.31 -3.46
CA ALA A 42 5.47 0.42 -3.51
C ALA A 42 6.24 0.61 -4.82
N GLY A 43 5.55 0.72 -5.95
CA GLY A 43 6.17 0.97 -7.24
C GLY A 43 6.93 2.31 -7.30
N HIS A 44 6.32 3.39 -6.78
CA HIS A 44 6.98 4.69 -6.71
C HIS A 44 8.20 4.69 -5.80
N ALA A 45 8.10 4.04 -4.64
CA ALA A 45 9.22 3.92 -3.70
C ALA A 45 10.39 3.13 -4.29
N ALA A 46 10.10 2.03 -5.00
CA ALA A 46 11.13 1.20 -5.63
C ALA A 46 11.84 1.91 -6.79
N ASP A 47 11.11 2.66 -7.61
CA ASP A 47 11.68 3.47 -8.71
C ASP A 47 12.61 4.57 -8.18
N GLU A 48 12.17 5.31 -7.16
CA GLU A 48 12.97 6.36 -6.54
C GLU A 48 14.22 5.80 -5.84
N ALA A 49 14.09 4.66 -5.14
CA ALA A 49 15.21 3.95 -4.52
C ALA A 49 16.27 3.52 -5.55
N ALA A 50 15.84 2.91 -6.66
CA ALA A 50 16.75 2.48 -7.73
C ALA A 50 17.47 3.69 -8.36
N ARG A 51 16.75 4.79 -8.60
CA ARG A 51 17.32 6.02 -9.15
C ARG A 51 18.33 6.67 -8.20
N ALA A 52 18.02 6.77 -6.92
CA ALA A 52 18.94 7.30 -5.92
C ALA A 52 20.20 6.44 -5.79
N GLY A 53 20.04 5.11 -5.80
CA GLY A 53 21.15 4.17 -5.75
C GLY A 53 22.09 4.25 -6.96
N THR A 54 21.55 4.45 -8.17
CA THR A 54 22.38 4.62 -9.39
C THR A 54 23.11 5.97 -9.42
N ALA A 55 22.48 7.04 -8.94
CA ALA A 55 23.08 8.38 -8.88
C ALA A 55 24.16 8.52 -7.80
N ALA A 56 24.21 7.63 -6.81
CA ALA A 56 25.15 7.67 -5.71
C ALA A 56 26.53 7.08 -6.06
N ASP A 57 27.54 7.52 -5.31
CA ASP A 57 28.90 6.97 -5.40
C ASP A 57 28.92 5.46 -5.10
N PRO A 58 29.85 4.69 -5.72
CA PRO A 58 29.91 3.24 -5.56
C PRO A 58 29.90 2.73 -4.12
N GLY A 59 30.51 3.47 -3.19
CA GLY A 59 30.57 3.10 -1.78
C GLY A 59 29.29 3.35 -0.98
N THR A 60 28.34 4.14 -1.51
CA THR A 60 27.14 4.60 -0.79
C THR A 60 25.83 4.21 -1.47
N ARG A 61 25.86 3.51 -2.61
CA ARG A 61 24.65 3.16 -3.40
C ARG A 61 23.56 2.47 -2.61
N LEU A 62 23.93 1.49 -1.79
CA LEU A 62 22.96 0.73 -0.99
C LEU A 62 22.30 1.62 0.07
N ALA A 63 23.07 2.47 0.74
CA ALA A 63 22.54 3.39 1.74
C ALA A 63 21.62 4.44 1.10
N ALA A 64 22.03 5.03 -0.03
CA ALA A 64 21.22 6.01 -0.76
C ALA A 64 19.92 5.40 -1.31
N CYS A 65 19.96 4.16 -1.82
CA CYS A 65 18.79 3.42 -2.26
C CYS A 65 17.81 3.18 -1.10
N GLN A 66 18.31 2.68 0.04
CA GLN A 66 17.50 2.41 1.24
C GLN A 66 16.86 3.66 1.82
N GLU A 67 17.63 4.74 1.93
CA GLU A 67 17.14 6.00 2.48
C GLU A 67 16.07 6.62 1.59
N ALA A 68 16.29 6.65 0.26
CA ALA A 68 15.40 7.33 -0.67
C ALA A 68 14.01 6.69 -0.74
N GLY A 69 13.89 5.37 -0.90
CA GLY A 69 12.56 4.76 -1.03
C GLY A 69 11.81 4.57 0.28
N LEU A 70 12.44 4.76 1.45
CA LEU A 70 11.74 4.82 2.74
C LEU A 70 11.39 6.25 3.16
N ALA A 71 12.05 7.27 2.62
CA ALA A 71 11.87 8.67 3.02
C ALA A 71 10.45 9.19 2.80
N ASP A 72 9.82 8.80 1.68
CA ASP A 72 8.53 9.33 1.25
C ASP A 72 7.33 8.42 1.61
N LEU A 73 7.54 7.39 2.45
CA LEU A 73 6.44 6.54 2.89
C LEU A 73 5.50 7.33 3.83
N PRO A 74 4.19 7.39 3.54
CA PRO A 74 3.23 8.02 4.43
C PRO A 74 3.21 7.26 5.76
N GLY A 75 3.15 7.96 6.89
CA GLY A 75 3.32 7.34 8.22
C GLY A 75 2.31 6.26 8.64
N ALA A 76 1.30 5.96 7.81
CA ALA A 76 0.39 4.82 7.99
C ALA A 76 0.89 3.53 7.31
N TRP A 77 1.93 3.59 6.49
CA TRP A 77 2.56 2.45 5.84
C TRP A 77 3.90 2.15 6.49
N THR A 78 4.10 0.90 6.88
CA THR A 78 5.37 0.34 7.33
C THR A 78 5.86 -0.63 6.27
N GLY A 79 7.18 -0.74 6.12
CA GLY A 79 7.73 -1.64 5.13
C GLY A 79 9.23 -1.83 5.24
N ASP A 80 9.70 -2.86 4.57
CA ASP A 80 11.11 -3.22 4.45
C ASP A 80 11.59 -2.95 3.02
N MET A 81 12.86 -2.60 2.90
CA MET A 81 13.51 -2.41 1.61
C MET A 81 14.79 -3.22 1.50
N ALA A 82 14.91 -3.97 0.41
CA ALA A 82 16.14 -4.62 -0.01
C ALA A 82 16.70 -3.93 -1.25
N CYS A 83 17.94 -3.47 -1.15
CA CYS A 83 18.68 -2.91 -2.28
C CYS A 83 19.84 -3.85 -2.65
N GLY A 84 20.08 -4.01 -3.94
CA GLY A 84 21.16 -4.83 -4.47
C GLY A 84 21.94 -4.07 -5.54
N THR A 85 23.23 -4.37 -5.64
CA THR A 85 24.09 -3.91 -6.74
C THR A 85 24.77 -5.13 -7.34
N GLY A 86 24.62 -5.35 -8.65
CA GLY A 86 25.21 -6.52 -9.29
C GLY A 86 25.00 -6.56 -10.80
N GLY A 87 26.02 -7.02 -11.52
CA GLY A 87 25.93 -7.26 -12.96
C GLY A 87 25.73 -6.01 -13.82
N GLY A 88 26.06 -4.81 -13.32
CA GLY A 88 25.78 -3.58 -14.04
C GLY A 88 24.37 -3.03 -13.75
N LEU A 89 23.74 -3.38 -12.63
CA LEU A 89 22.40 -2.91 -12.26
C LEU A 89 22.32 -2.58 -10.76
N VAL A 90 21.46 -1.61 -10.44
CA VAL A 90 20.96 -1.36 -9.08
C VAL A 90 19.51 -1.84 -9.03
N THR A 91 19.22 -2.75 -8.09
CA THR A 91 17.88 -3.31 -7.87
C THR A 91 17.31 -2.81 -6.56
N ALA A 92 16.00 -2.55 -6.52
CA ALA A 92 15.29 -2.10 -5.33
C ALA A 92 13.97 -2.88 -5.19
N ASP A 93 13.86 -3.65 -4.11
CA ASP A 93 12.68 -4.42 -3.75
C ASP A 93 12.07 -3.80 -2.49
N VAL A 94 10.78 -3.44 -2.54
CA VAL A 94 10.08 -2.78 -1.44
C VAL A 94 8.85 -3.61 -1.02
N HIS A 95 8.76 -3.91 0.26
CA HIS A 95 7.69 -4.69 0.85
C HIS A 95 6.89 -3.77 1.75
N LEU A 96 5.63 -3.45 1.39
CA LEU A 96 4.79 -2.53 2.14
C LEU A 96 3.61 -3.26 2.78
N GLU A 97 3.36 -2.96 4.05
CA GLU A 97 2.18 -3.46 4.76
C GLU A 97 0.97 -2.56 4.48
N VAL A 98 -0.14 -3.16 4.05
CA VAL A 98 -1.38 -2.44 3.78
C VAL A 98 -2.07 -2.11 5.11
N PRO A 99 -2.33 -0.82 5.43
CA PRO A 99 -2.98 -0.46 6.68
C PRO A 99 -4.43 -0.92 6.72
N VAL A 100 -4.86 -1.47 7.87
CA VAL A 100 -6.25 -1.90 8.11
C VAL A 100 -7.08 -0.77 8.74
N LEU A 101 -8.30 -0.53 8.22
CA LEU A 101 -9.18 0.54 8.74
C LEU A 101 -9.70 0.30 10.16
N PHE A 102 -9.81 -0.96 10.56
CA PHE A 102 -10.33 -1.34 11.86
C PHE A 102 -9.28 -2.17 12.60
N PRO A 103 -8.31 -1.53 13.27
CA PRO A 103 -7.37 -2.23 14.12
C PRO A 103 -8.14 -2.78 15.34
N GLY A 104 -8.68 -4.00 15.22
CA GLY A 104 -9.32 -4.71 16.32
C GLY A 104 -10.57 -5.55 16.02
N SER A 105 -11.16 -5.53 14.81
CA SER A 105 -12.46 -6.19 14.58
C SER A 105 -12.45 -7.50 13.78
N ILE A 106 -11.32 -7.94 13.22
CA ILE A 106 -10.99 -9.31 12.74
C ILE A 106 -9.56 -9.17 12.16
N GLY A 107 -8.59 -9.94 12.66
CA GLY A 107 -7.22 -9.91 12.12
C GLY A 107 -7.16 -10.53 10.73
N PHE A 108 -6.84 -9.73 9.71
CA PHE A 108 -6.52 -10.22 8.37
C PHE A 108 -5.07 -9.81 8.02
N PRO A 109 -4.12 -10.76 7.94
CA PRO A 109 -2.75 -10.48 7.56
C PRO A 109 -2.61 -10.64 6.04
N PHE A 110 -2.68 -9.53 5.28
CA PHE A 110 -2.32 -9.53 3.86
C PHE A 110 -1.14 -8.58 3.65
N THR A 111 0.02 -9.14 3.29
CA THR A 111 1.25 -8.42 2.90
C THR A 111 1.23 -8.21 1.38
N VAL A 112 1.70 -7.06 0.89
CA VAL A 112 1.77 -6.72 -0.54
C VAL A 112 3.21 -6.37 -0.94
N ASP A 113 3.71 -7.05 -1.98
CA ASP A 113 5.10 -6.91 -2.44
C ASP A 113 5.18 -6.11 -3.75
N GLY A 114 6.14 -5.18 -3.87
CA GLY A 114 6.45 -4.42 -5.09
C GLY A 114 7.93 -4.52 -5.46
N HIS A 115 8.27 -4.76 -6.73
CA HIS A 115 9.65 -4.97 -7.20
C HIS A 115 9.97 -4.06 -8.40
N ALA A 116 11.14 -3.42 -8.42
CA ALA A 116 11.65 -2.64 -9.56
C ALA A 116 13.17 -2.80 -9.74
N GLY A 117 13.65 -2.67 -10.99
CA GLY A 117 15.09 -2.74 -11.30
C GLY A 117 15.47 -1.77 -12.41
N ALA A 118 16.60 -1.06 -12.24
CA ALA A 118 17.12 -0.09 -13.20
C ALA A 118 18.57 -0.43 -13.63
N VAL A 119 18.87 -0.21 -14.91
CA VAL A 119 20.18 -0.51 -15.53
C VAL A 119 21.21 0.55 -15.15
N GLU A 120 22.46 0.16 -14.85
CA GLU A 120 23.56 1.11 -14.66
C GLU A 120 23.90 1.78 -16.00
N GLU A 121 23.66 3.09 -16.09
CA GLU A 121 24.24 3.89 -17.17
C GLU A 121 25.67 4.26 -16.78
N GLU A 122 26.64 3.71 -17.50
CA GLU A 122 28.07 3.95 -17.29
C GLU A 122 28.38 5.43 -17.50
N GLY A 123 28.52 6.15 -16.39
CA GLY A 123 28.99 7.54 -16.34
C GLY A 123 30.38 7.65 -16.94
N ARG A 124 30.42 7.91 -18.25
CA ARG A 124 31.58 8.32 -19.03
C ARG A 124 32.35 9.43 -18.31
N ASN A 125 33.54 9.06 -17.83
CA ASN A 125 34.59 9.95 -17.32
C ASN A 125 35.13 10.86 -18.44
#